data_AF-A0A838ICY9-F1
#
_entry.id   AF-A0A838ICY9-F1
#
_cell.length_a   1.000
_cell.length_b   1.000
_cell.length_c   1.000
_cell.angle_alpha   90.00
_cell.angle_beta   90.00
_cell.angle_gamma   90.00
#
_symmetry.space_group_name_H-M   'P 1'
#
loop_
_entity.id
_entity.type
_entity.pdbx_description
1 polymer ?
#
loop_
_entity_poly.entity_id
_entity_poly.type
_entity_poly.pdbx_seq_one_letter_code
_entity_poly.pdbx_strand_id
1 'polypeptide(L)' 'RRLRSRKRCTRYVRKARLTRRKRKAGRNSVSFSGRIGPSALARGGYRATISATDEAGNRGKGRRTSFTIVRR' A
#
# COMPACT_ATOMS: atom_id res chain seq x y z
N ARG A 1 1.78 -29.10 13.71
CA ARG A 1 2.71 -29.59 12.65
C ARG A 1 2.32 -29.20 11.20
N ARG A 2 1.02 -29.03 10.89
CA ARG A 2 0.44 -28.77 9.54
C ARG A 2 1.06 -27.64 8.68
N LEU A 3 1.60 -26.57 9.28
CA LEU A 3 2.19 -25.45 8.53
C LEU A 3 3.64 -25.70 8.10
N ARG A 4 4.34 -26.69 8.69
CA ARG A 4 5.75 -27.00 8.38
C ARG A 4 5.92 -27.72 7.03
N SER A 5 4.87 -28.38 6.53
CA SER A 5 4.85 -29.09 5.23
C SER A 5 4.36 -28.24 4.07
N ARG A 6 3.97 -26.97 4.30
CA ARG A 6 3.57 -26.07 3.21
C ARG A 6 4.79 -25.34 2.63
N LYS A 7 4.69 -24.90 1.38
CA LYS A 7 5.71 -24.05 0.75
C LYS A 7 5.98 -22.82 1.60
N ARG A 8 7.25 -22.44 1.74
CA ARG A 8 7.65 -21.21 2.44
C ARG A 8 6.96 -20.01 1.79
N CYS A 9 6.40 -19.11 2.59
CA CYS A 9 5.76 -17.90 2.11
C CYS A 9 6.22 -16.68 2.91
N THR A 10 6.30 -15.53 2.24
CA THR A 10 6.67 -14.27 2.89
C THR A 10 5.43 -13.58 3.43
N ARG A 11 5.40 -13.34 4.75
CA ARG A 11 4.34 -12.57 5.38
C ARG A 11 4.57 -11.08 5.13
N TYR A 12 3.62 -10.43 4.47
CA TYR A 12 3.60 -8.98 4.36
C TYR A 12 2.99 -8.36 5.61
N VAL A 13 3.69 -7.41 6.22
CA VAL A 13 3.19 -6.63 7.35
C VAL A 13 2.90 -5.21 6.89
N ARG A 14 1.73 -4.67 7.28
CA ARG A 14 1.37 -3.28 6.96
C ARG A 14 2.30 -2.34 7.71
N LYS A 15 3.16 -1.62 6.98
CA LYS A 15 4.07 -0.62 7.56
C LYS A 15 3.44 0.75 7.70
N ALA A 16 2.55 1.14 6.80
CA ALA A 16 1.93 2.46 6.82
C ALA A 16 0.62 2.49 6.03
N ARG A 17 -0.17 3.56 6.20
CA ARG A 17 -1.41 3.83 5.47
C ARG A 17 -1.41 5.26 4.94
N LEU A 18 -1.52 5.42 3.63
CA LEU A 18 -1.72 6.71 2.99
C LEU A 18 -3.20 6.84 2.60
N THR A 19 -3.90 7.82 3.15
CA THR A 19 -5.31 8.10 2.81
C THR A 19 -5.42 9.51 2.25
N ARG A 20 -6.16 9.66 1.15
CA ARG A 20 -6.53 10.95 0.55
C ARG A 20 -8.05 11.00 0.45
N ARG A 21 -8.66 12.01 1.05
CA ARG A 21 -10.10 12.25 1.04
C ARG A 21 -10.44 13.35 0.02
N LYS A 22 -11.73 13.54 -0.25
CA LYS A 22 -12.27 14.62 -1.10
C LYS A 22 -11.61 14.66 -2.49
N ARG A 23 -11.54 13.51 -3.15
CA ARG A 23 -10.99 13.39 -4.51
C ARG A 23 -12.13 13.34 -5.52
N LYS A 24 -11.95 14.00 -6.66
CA LYS A 24 -12.93 13.97 -7.76
C LYS A 24 -13.12 12.53 -8.25
N ALA A 25 -14.31 12.22 -8.74
CA ALA A 25 -14.59 10.97 -9.42
C ALA A 25 -13.67 10.78 -10.64
N GLY A 26 -13.35 9.54 -10.97
CA GLY A 26 -12.49 9.19 -12.10
C GLY A 26 -11.00 9.12 -11.77
N ARG A 27 -10.16 9.39 -12.79
CA ARG A 27 -8.71 9.19 -12.71
C ARG A 27 -8.09 10.12 -11.66
N ASN A 28 -7.29 9.52 -10.77
CA ASN A 28 -6.61 10.23 -9.70
C ASN A 28 -5.12 9.84 -9.66
N SER A 29 -4.26 10.84 -9.43
CA SER A 29 -2.85 10.63 -9.10
C SER A 29 -2.58 11.05 -7.65
N VAL A 30 -1.85 10.22 -6.91
CA VAL A 30 -1.43 10.50 -5.54
C VAL A 30 0.09 10.43 -5.50
N SER A 31 0.73 11.57 -5.25
CA SER A 31 2.18 11.63 -5.07
C SER A 31 2.59 10.89 -3.80
N PHE A 32 3.67 10.13 -3.92
CA PHE A 32 4.29 9.40 -2.82
C PHE A 32 5.78 9.75 -2.79
N SER A 33 6.22 10.41 -1.72
CA SER A 33 7.60 10.90 -1.55
C SER A 33 8.51 9.93 -0.79
N GLY A 34 8.08 8.69 -0.53
CA GLY A 34 8.74 7.80 0.42
C GLY A 34 8.36 8.05 1.88
N ARG A 35 7.56 9.08 2.16
CA ARG A 35 7.11 9.47 3.50
C ARG A 35 5.60 9.33 3.65
N ILE A 36 5.17 8.96 4.86
CA ILE A 36 3.75 8.89 5.23
C ILE A 36 3.58 9.63 6.55
N GLY A 37 2.99 10.83 6.47
CA GLY A 37 2.96 11.76 7.59
C GLY A 37 4.38 12.18 7.99
N PRO A 38 4.71 12.20 9.29
CA PRO A 38 6.05 12.58 9.75
C PRO A 38 7.11 11.50 9.45
N SER A 39 6.71 10.24 9.26
CA SER A 39 7.62 9.10 9.18
C SER A 39 8.07 8.80 7.75
N ALA A 40 9.39 8.68 7.56
CA ALA A 40 9.97 8.14 6.34
C ALA A 40 9.99 6.60 6.41
N LEU A 41 9.70 5.93 5.29
CA LEU A 41 9.91 4.50 5.18
C LEU A 41 11.40 4.21 5.01
N ALA A 42 11.86 3.13 5.62
CA ALA A 42 13.23 2.65 5.45
C ALA A 42 13.48 2.25 3.99
N ARG A 43 14.76 2.14 3.60
CA ARG A 43 15.13 1.61 2.28
C ARG A 43 14.72 0.14 2.18
N GLY A 44 14.28 -0.28 1.00
CA GLY A 44 13.89 -1.66 0.76
C GLY A 44 12.68 -1.81 -0.17
N GLY A 45 12.31 -3.07 -0.42
CA GLY A 45 11.17 -3.45 -1.24
C GLY A 45 9.85 -3.37 -0.48
N TYR A 46 8.84 -2.79 -1.12
CA TYR A 46 7.50 -2.61 -0.55
C TYR A 46 6.42 -3.05 -1.55
N ARG A 47 5.24 -3.31 -0.99
CA ARG A 47 4.01 -3.56 -1.75
C ARG A 47 2.93 -2.59 -1.31
N ALA A 48 2.43 -1.79 -2.25
CA ALA A 48 1.26 -0.96 -2.04
C ALA A 48 0.00 -1.71 -2.49
N THR A 49 -1.04 -1.60 -1.66
CA THR A 49 -2.42 -1.98 -2.04
C THR A 49 -3.23 -0.69 -2.10
N ILE A 50 -3.74 -0.37 -3.28
CA ILE A 50 -4.46 0.86 -3.59
C ILE A 50 -5.94 0.50 -3.77
N SER A 51 -6.80 1.05 -2.91
CA SER A 51 -8.25 0.91 -3.00
C SER A 51 -8.91 2.27 -2.94
N ALA A 52 -10.02 2.43 -3.65
CA ALA A 52 -10.90 3.59 -3.53
C ALA A 52 -12.07 3.25 -2.61
N THR A 53 -12.54 4.25 -1.86
CA THR A 53 -13.80 4.17 -1.12
C THR A 53 -14.65 5.35 -1.57
N ASP A 54 -15.91 5.12 -1.92
CA ASP A 54 -16.85 6.19 -2.26
C ASP A 54 -17.44 6.85 -1.00
N GLU A 55 -18.29 7.87 -1.20
CA GLU A 55 -18.92 8.61 -0.09
C GLU A 55 -19.94 7.77 0.67
N ALA A 56 -20.58 6.81 -0.01
CA ALA A 56 -21.48 5.82 0.60
C ALA A 56 -20.73 4.74 1.41
N GLY A 57 -19.39 4.72 1.35
CA GLY A 57 -18.55 3.78 2.09
C GLY A 57 -18.23 2.48 1.36
N ASN A 58 -18.66 2.33 0.10
CA ASN A 58 -18.34 1.16 -0.71
C ASN A 58 -16.88 1.17 -1.11
N ARG A 59 -16.21 0.02 -0.93
CA ARG A 59 -14.79 -0.15 -1.29
C ARG A 59 -14.65 -0.79 -2.66
N GLY A 60 -13.93 -0.12 -3.56
CA GLY A 60 -13.53 -0.67 -4.84
C GLY A 60 -12.46 -1.76 -4.71
N LYS A 61 -12.30 -2.57 -5.75
CA LYS A 61 -11.27 -3.62 -5.81
C LYS A 61 -9.87 -3.03 -5.63
N GLY A 62 -9.12 -3.58 -4.67
CA GLY A 62 -7.75 -3.16 -4.41
C GLY A 62 -6.79 -3.61 -5.52
N ARG A 63 -6.04 -2.68 -6.10
CA ARG A 63 -4.92 -2.97 -7.00
C ARG A 63 -3.62 -3.02 -6.24
N ARG A 64 -2.75 -3.96 -6.59
CA ARG A 64 -1.45 -4.16 -5.94
C ARG A 64 -0.33 -3.70 -6.87
N THR A 65 0.66 -3.03 -6.31
CA THR A 65 1.91 -2.69 -7.01
C THR A 65 3.10 -2.85 -6.08
N SER A 66 4.24 -3.26 -6.62
CA SER A 66 5.52 -3.27 -5.91
C SER A 66 6.32 -2.01 -6.23
N PHE A 67 7.14 -1.57 -5.29
CA PHE A 67 8.12 -0.51 -5.49
C PHE A 67 9.28 -0.66 -4.51
N THR A 68 10.43 -0.06 -4.81
CA THR A 68 11.63 -0.09 -3.96
C THR A 68 12.04 1.32 -3.60
N ILE A 69 12.33 1.55 -2.32
CA ILE A 69 12.95 2.80 -1.86
C ILE A 69 14.46 2.62 -1.88
N VAL A 70 15.12 3.32 -2.81
CA VAL A 70 16.58 3.31 -2.99
C VAL A 70 17.24 4.48 -2.25
N ARG A 71 18.56 4.42 -2.08
CA ARG A 71 19.35 5.61 -1.73
C ARG A 71 19.42 6.49 -2.97
N ARG A 72 19.17 7.79 -2.80
CA ARG A 72 19.36 8.79 -3.86
C ARG A 72 20.84 8.97 -4.15
#